data_AF-A0A1M5YP96-F1
#
_entry.id   AF-A0A1M5YP96-F1
#
_cell.length_a   1.000
_cell.length_b   1.000
_cell.length_c   1.000
_cell.angle_alpha   90.00
_cell.angle_beta   90.00
_cell.angle_gamma   90.00
#
_symmetry.space_group_name_H-M   'P 1'
#
loop_
_entity.id
_entity.type
_entity.pdbx_description
1 polymer ?
#
loop_
_entity_poly.entity_id
_entity_poly.type
_entity_poly.pdbx_seq_one_letter_code
_entity_poly.pdbx_strand_id
1 'polypeptide(L)' 'MTDREKILTALREKPLKTFEIMKRVNIKNQDDCQSLLLKMRDDGVVKFDIHKGHWLAA' A
#
# COMPACT_ATOMS: atom_id res chain seq x y z
N MET A 1 -8.99 -4.46 -12.53
CA MET A 1 -8.27 -4.44 -11.24
C MET A 1 -7.72 -3.05 -11.02
N THR A 2 -8.27 -2.32 -10.06
CA THR A 2 -7.81 -0.97 -9.67
C THR A 2 -6.48 -1.06 -8.92
N ASP A 3 -5.74 0.04 -8.81
CA ASP A 3 -4.50 0.04 -8.04
C ASP A 3 -4.75 -0.26 -6.55
N ARG A 4 -5.90 0.18 -6.01
CA ARG A 4 -6.36 -0.19 -4.66
C ARG A 4 -6.45 -1.71 -4.48
N GLU A 5 -7.08 -2.42 -5.42
CA GLU A 5 -7.21 -3.88 -5.38
C GLU A 5 -5.85 -4.57 -5.50
N LYS A 6 -4.98 -4.10 -6.40
CA LYS A 6 -3.62 -4.64 -6.57
C LYS A 6 -2.79 -4.48 -5.30
N ILE A 7 -2.86 -3.32 -4.64
CA ILE A 7 -2.19 -3.06 -3.36
C ILE A 7 -2.70 -4.04 -2.30
N LEU A 8 -4.02 -4.20 -2.15
CA LEU A 8 -4.58 -5.13 -1.17
C LEU A 8 -4.13 -6.57 -1.41
N THR A 9 -4.14 -7.03 -2.66
CA THR A 9 -3.64 -8.36 -3.00
C THR A 9 -2.17 -8.51 -2.64
N ALA A 10 -1.32 -7.53 -2.97
CA ALA A 10 0.10 -7.57 -2.64
C ALA A 10 0.35 -7.58 -1.12
N LEU A 11 -0.42 -6.82 -0.34
CA LEU A 11 -0.28 -6.75 1.11
C LEU A 11 -0.83 -7.98 1.85
N ARG A 12 -1.76 -8.72 1.23
CA ARG A 12 -2.23 -10.02 1.74
C ARG A 12 -1.19 -11.12 1.58
N GLU A 13 -0.31 -11.01 0.58
CA GLU A 13 0.81 -11.94 0.40
C GLU A 13 1.89 -11.70 1.45
N LYS A 14 2.30 -10.43 1.65
CA LYS A 14 3.24 -10.03 2.70
C LYS A 14 3.19 -8.53 2.98
N PRO A 15 3.66 -8.08 4.16
CA PRO A 15 3.92 -6.67 4.42
C PRO A 15 4.96 -6.08 3.46
N LEU A 16 4.76 -4.83 3.03
CA LEU A 16 5.60 -4.18 2.02
C LEU A 16 5.87 -2.71 2.37
N LYS A 17 7.05 -2.20 2.00
CA LYS A 17 7.36 -0.77 2.02
C LYS A 17 6.70 -0.06 0.84
N THR A 18 6.46 1.24 0.93
CA THR A 18 5.84 2.04 -0.15
C THR A 18 6.53 1.83 -1.50
N PHE A 19 7.86 1.85 -1.55
CA PHE A 19 8.60 1.65 -2.81
C PHE A 19 8.39 0.25 -3.42
N GLU A 20 8.26 -0.79 -2.59
CA GLU A 20 7.99 -2.15 -3.07
C GLU A 20 6.57 -2.26 -3.62
N ILE A 21 5.60 -1.59 -2.99
CA ILE A 21 4.22 -1.46 -3.47
C ILE A 21 4.21 -0.76 -4.83
N MET A 22 4.88 0.39 -4.95
CA MET A 22 4.98 1.14 -6.21
C MET A 22 5.52 0.26 -7.34
N LYS A 23 6.61 -0.48 -7.09
CA LYS A 23 7.22 -1.38 -8.07
C LYS A 23 6.30 -2.55 -8.45
N ARG A 24 5.59 -3.15 -7.49
CA ARG A 24 4.71 -4.31 -7.73
C ARG A 24 3.40 -3.93 -8.42
N VAL A 25 2.88 -2.74 -8.14
CA VAL A 25 1.60 -2.24 -8.68
C VAL A 25 1.81 -1.37 -9.93
N ASN A 26 3.06 -1.02 -10.25
CA ASN A 26 3.45 -0.14 -11.35
C ASN A 26 2.92 1.30 -11.21
N ILE A 27 2.93 1.83 -9.99
CA ILE A 27 2.60 3.23 -9.71
C ILE A 27 3.87 4.06 -9.85
N LYS A 28 3.90 4.95 -10.85
CA LYS A 28 5.09 5.75 -11.19
C LYS A 28 5.27 6.97 -10.28
N ASN A 29 4.17 7.58 -9.85
CA ASN A 29 4.19 8.78 -9.02
C ASN A 29 4.13 8.39 -7.54
N GLN A 30 5.12 8.84 -6.77
CA GLN A 30 5.20 8.54 -5.34
C GLN A 30 4.08 9.20 -4.52
N ASP A 31 3.71 10.43 -4.86
CA ASP A 31 2.69 11.19 -4.13
C ASP A 31 1.30 10.59 -4.35
N ASP A 32 1.03 10.09 -5.56
CA ASP A 32 -0.21 9.35 -5.86
C ASP A 32 -0.27 8.05 -5.05
N CYS A 33 0.84 7.32 -4.95
CA CYS A 33 0.91 6.08 -4.15
C CYS A 33 0.72 6.36 -2.66
N GLN A 34 1.41 7.37 -2.13
CA GLN A 34 1.29 7.79 -0.72
C GLN A 34 -0.14 8.23 -0.40
N SER A 35 -0.74 9.08 -1.23
CA SER A 35 -2.11 9.56 -1.05
C SER A 35 -3.13 8.41 -1.07
N LEU A 36 -2.95 7.45 -1.98
CA LEU A 36 -3.80 6.26 -2.04
C LEU A 36 -3.66 5.39 -0.78
N LEU A 37 -2.44 5.14 -0.31
CA LEU A 37 -2.20 4.34 0.90
C LEU A 37 -2.79 5.01 2.15
N LEU A 38 -2.69 6.33 2.27
CA LEU A 38 -3.32 7.09 3.34
C LEU A 38 -4.85 6.97 3.29
N LYS A 39 -5.45 7.13 2.10
CA LYS A 39 -6.90 6.94 1.93
C LYS A 39 -7.33 5.52 2.31
N MET A 40 -6.59 4.50 1.88
CA MET A 40 -6.86 3.11 2.23
C MET A 40 -6.71 2.83 3.72
N ARG A 41 -5.80 3.53 4.42
CA ARG A 41 -5.66 3.46 5.87
C ARG A 41 -6.87 4.07 6.58
N ASP A 42 -7.32 5.22 6.10
CA ASP A 42 -8.46 5.93 6.66
C ASP A 42 -9.77 5.15 6.42
N ASP A 43 -9.88 4.45 5.28
CA ASP A 43 -10.92 3.44 5.00
C ASP A 43 -10.82 2.19 5.90
N GLY A 44 -9.74 2.03 6.67
CA GLY A 44 -9.50 0.89 7.55
C GLY A 44 -9.13 -0.41 6.83
N VAL A 45 -8.74 -0.38 5.55
CA VAL A 45 -8.41 -1.60 4.78
C VAL A 45 -6.92 -1.94 4.79
N VAL A 46 -6.06 -1.02 5.21
CA VAL A 46 -4.63 -1.25 5.44
C VAL A 46 -4.17 -0.56 6.73
N LYS A 47 -3.02 -0.97 7.25
CA LYS A 47 -2.36 -0.38 8.41
C LYS A 47 -0.90 -0.09 8.10
N PHE A 48 -0.33 0.92 8.75
CA PHE A 48 1.10 1.23 8.64
C PHE A 48 1.80 0.91 9.96
N ASP A 49 2.78 0.00 9.92
CA ASP A 49 3.69 -0.28 11.01
C ASP A 49 4.83 0.75 10.99
N ILE A 50 4.74 1.73 11.89
CA ILE A 50 5.71 2.82 12.01
C ILE A 50 7.10 2.35 12.44
N HIS A 51 7.22 1.20 13.12
CA HIS A 51 8.49 0.71 13.62
C HIS A 51 9.29 0.03 12.51
N LYS A 52 8.60 -0.64 11.59
CA LYS A 52 9.23 -1.35 10.47
C LYS A 52 9.15 -0.60 9.14
N GLY A 53 8.31 0.42 9.06
CA GLY A 53 8.04 1.17 7.84
C GLY A 53 7.29 0.36 6.77
N HIS A 54 6.48 -0.62 7.19
CA HIS A 54 5.72 -1.47 6.29
C HIS A 54 4.22 -1.16 6.34
N TRP A 55 3.57 -1.34 5.20
CA TRP A 55 2.13 -1.44 5.09
C TRP A 55 1.70 -2.89 5.25
N LEU A 56 0.52 -3.08 5.83
CA LEU A 56 -0.13 -4.37 6.05
C LEU A 56 -1.58 -4.29 5.59
N ALA A 57 -2.14 -5.41 5.12
CA ALA A 57 -3.59 -5.53 5.02
C ALA A 57 -4.18 -5.48 6.44
N ALA A 58 -5.32 -4.79 6.60
CA ALA A 58 -5.94 -4.59 7.91
C ALA A 58 -6.53 -5.87 8.52
#